data_AF-A0A497J093-F1
#
_entry.id   AF-A0A497J093-F1
#
_cell.length_a   1.000
_cell.length_b   1.000
_cell.length_c   1.000
_cell.angle_alpha   90.00
_cell.angle_beta   90.00
_cell.angle_gamma   90.00
#
_symmetry.space_group_name_H-M   'P 1'
#
loop_
_entity.id
_entity.type
_entity.pdbx_description
1 polymer ?
#
loop_
_entity_poly.entity_id
_entity_poly.type
_entity_poly.pdbx_seq_one_letter_code
_entity_poly.pdbx_strand_id
1 'polypeptide(L)' 'MRKKKAEGFTYHLTPKQLDEYRKWPIERRLKWLYFANKMRRFFPKKTLEIQDAFRRGEL' A
#
# COMPACT_ATOMS: atom_id res chain seq x y z
N MET A 1 25.21 17.61 -15.22
CA MET A 1 24.87 16.64 -14.16
C MET A 1 23.51 16.02 -14.46
N ARG A 2 23.45 14.73 -14.78
CA ARG A 2 22.20 14.00 -15.10
C ARG A 2 21.40 13.87 -13.79
N LYS A 3 20.22 14.50 -13.70
CA LYS A 3 19.30 14.30 -12.57
C LYS A 3 19.05 12.80 -12.43
N LYS A 4 19.46 12.17 -11.32
CA LYS A 4 19.01 10.81 -10.98
C LYS A 4 17.49 10.86 -10.91
N LYS A 5 16.80 10.17 -11.82
CA LYS A 5 15.35 9.97 -11.71
C LYS A 5 15.11 9.29 -10.37
N ALA A 6 14.15 9.77 -9.59
CA ALA A 6 13.74 9.09 -8.38
C ALA A 6 13.18 7.72 -8.81
N GLU A 7 13.99 6.68 -8.66
CA GLU A 7 13.58 5.30 -8.90
C GLU A 7 12.67 4.93 -7.74
N GLY A 8 11.35 5.01 -7.96
CA GLY A 8 10.36 4.50 -7.02
C GLY A 8 10.56 3.00 -6.82
N PHE A 9 10.06 2.47 -5.69
CA PHE A 9 10.08 1.03 -5.47
C PHE A 9 9.23 0.32 -6.53
N THR A 10 9.86 -0.42 -7.44
CA THR A 10 9.16 -1.24 -8.42
C THR A 10 8.65 -2.51 -7.74
N TYR A 11 7.56 -2.38 -6.97
CA TYR A 11 6.85 -3.54 -6.45
C TYR A 11 6.10 -4.21 -7.60
N HIS A 12 6.72 -5.21 -8.21
CA HIS A 12 6.07 -6.03 -9.22
C HIS A 12 5.14 -7.03 -8.53
N LEU A 13 3.86 -6.67 -8.38
CA LEU A 13 2.82 -7.64 -8.04
C LEU A 13 2.53 -8.48 -9.29
N THR A 14 2.82 -9.76 -9.21
CA THR A 14 2.46 -10.72 -10.25
C THR A 14 0.97 -11.06 -10.17
N PRO A 15 0.31 -11.41 -11.30
CA PRO A 15 -1.07 -11.90 -11.28
C PRO A 15 -1.27 -13.07 -10.31
N LYS A 16 -0.29 -13.98 -10.23
CA LYS A 16 -0.31 -15.13 -9.31
C LYS A 16 -0.42 -14.70 -7.84
N GLN A 17 0.31 -13.68 -7.41
CA GLN A 17 0.25 -13.16 -6.04
C GLN A 17 -1.13 -12.56 -5.73
N LEU A 18 -1.75 -11.89 -6.70
CA LEU A 18 -3.10 -11.37 -6.55
C LEU A 18 -4.12 -12.49 -6.42
N ASP A 19 -4.00 -13.55 -7.22
CA ASP A 19 -4.89 -14.70 -7.18
C ASP A 19 -4.76 -15.48 -5.86
N GLU A 20 -3.54 -15.65 -5.36
CA GLU A 20 -3.30 -16.25 -4.04
C GLU A 20 -3.89 -15.41 -2.91
N TYR A 21 -3.73 -14.09 -2.96
CA TYR A 21 -4.33 -13.18 -1.99
C TYR A 21 -5.87 -13.23 -2.00
N ARG A 22 -6.48 -13.30 -3.19
CA ARG A 22 -7.94 -13.40 -3.35
C ARG A 22 -8.53 -14.67 -2.74
N LYS A 23 -7.76 -15.75 -2.70
CA LYS A 23 -8.16 -17.02 -2.05
C LYS A 23 -8.16 -16.96 -0.53
N TRP A 24 -7.59 -15.92 0.08
CA TRP A 24 -7.53 -15.84 1.54
C TRP A 24 -8.93 -15.69 2.17
N PRO A 25 -9.19 -16.40 3.28
CA PRO A 25 -10.39 -16.18 4.07
C PRO A 25 -10.55 -14.72 4.46
N ILE A 26 -11.80 -14.25 4.54
CA ILE A 26 -12.08 -12.84 4.81
C ILE A 26 -11.52 -12.40 6.16
N GLU A 27 -11.56 -13.27 7.16
CA GLU A 27 -11.06 -13.04 8.52
C GLU A 27 -9.55 -12.76 8.50
N ARG A 28 -8.80 -13.49 7.67
CA ARG A 28 -7.37 -13.28 7.50
C ARG A 28 -7.10 -11.91 6.87
N ARG A 29 -7.86 -11.54 5.84
CA ARG A 29 -7.73 -10.23 5.18
C ARG A 29 -8.07 -9.08 6.14
N LEU A 30 -9.10 -9.23 6.96
CA LEU A 30 -9.46 -8.25 8.00
C LEU A 30 -8.39 -8.10 9.07
N LYS A 31 -7.79 -9.21 9.54
CA LYS A 31 -6.65 -9.16 10.47
C LYS A 31 -5.48 -8.38 9.86
N TRP A 32 -5.14 -8.66 8.60
CA TRP A 32 -4.09 -7.94 7.88
C TRP A 32 -4.39 -6.44 7.77
N LEU A 33 -5.62 -6.08 7.37
CA LEU A 33 -6.05 -4.69 7.29
C LEU A 33 -5.95 -3.97 8.65
N TYR A 34 -6.35 -4.63 9.73
CA TYR A 34 -6.25 -4.09 11.09
C TYR A 34 -4.81 -3.76 11.48
N PHE A 35 -3.87 -4.69 11.26
CA PHE A 35 -2.45 -4.44 11.55
C PHE A 35 -1.87 -3.34 10.66
N ALA A 36 -2.20 -3.31 9.37
CA ALA A 36 -1.79 -2.24 8.47
C ALA A 36 -2.28 -0.86 8.93
N ASN A 37 -3.54 -0.76 9.37
CA ASN A 37 -4.10 0.48 9.92
C ASN A 37 -3.43 0.91 11.23
N LYS A 38 -3.03 -0.03 12.09
CA LYS A 38 -2.21 0.28 13.28
C LYS A 38 -0.85 0.84 12.90
N MET A 39 -0.14 0.17 11.99
CA MET A 39 1.18 0.63 11.52
C MET A 39 1.10 1.99 10.85
N ARG A 40 0.02 2.27 10.12
CA ARG A 40 -0.20 3.56 9.46
C ARG A 40 -0.03 4.74 10.40
N ARG A 41 -0.45 4.63 11.66
CA ARG A 41 -0.36 5.72 12.66
C ARG A 41 1.06 6.23 12.90
N PHE A 42 2.08 5.45 12.54
CA PHE A 42 3.48 5.80 12.74
C PHE A 42 4.14 6.42 11.50
N PHE A 43 3.43 6.54 10.38
CA PHE A 43 4.00 7.21 9.20
C PHE A 43 4.05 8.73 9.38
N PRO A 44 4.99 9.41 8.69
CA PRO A 44 5.04 10.87 8.64
C PRO A 44 3.73 11.45 8.08
N LYS A 45 3.34 12.63 8.55
CA LYS A 45 2.10 13.33 8.14
C LYS A 45 1.95 13.43 6.62
N LYS A 46 3.02 13.78 5.91
CA LYS A 46 3.05 13.86 4.43
C LYS A 46 2.66 12.54 3.77
N THR A 47 3.12 11.40 4.31
CA THR A 47 2.76 10.08 3.78
C THR A 47 1.28 9.76 4.03
N LEU A 48 0.75 10.14 5.20
CA LEU A 48 -0.67 9.97 5.51
C LEU A 48 -1.57 10.76 4.58
N GLU A 49 -1.21 12.02 4.30
CA GLU A 49 -1.95 12.89 3.38
C GLU A 49 -2.01 12.31 1.97
N ILE A 50 -0.89 11.79 1.45
CA ILE A 50 -0.85 11.12 0.14
C ILE A 50 -1.75 9.87 0.15
N GLN A 51 -1.67 9.05 1.18
CA GLN A 51 -2.52 7.86 1.31
C GLN A 51 -4.01 8.21 1.41
N ASP A 52 -4.35 9.31 2.09
CA ASP A 52 -5.73 9.74 2.26
C ASP A 52 -6.30 10.34 0.97
N ALA A 53 -5.52 11.13 0.23
CA ALA A 53 -5.89 11.59 -1.11
C ALA A 53 -6.15 10.41 -2.06
N PHE A 54 -5.27 9.39 -2.02
CA PHE A 54 -5.45 8.17 -2.82
C PHE A 54 -6.72 7.41 -2.43
N ARG A 55 -7.02 7.29 -1.13
CA ARG A 55 -8.25 6.64 -0.64
C ARG A 55 -9.52 7.38 -1.03
N ARG A 56 -9.47 8.70 -1.17
CA ARG A 56 -10.59 9.53 -1.65
C ARG A 56 -10.74 9.53 -3.17
N GLY A 57 -9.77 8.97 -3.91
CA GLY A 57 -9.77 9.02 -5.37
C GLY A 57 -9.38 10.40 -5.93
N GLU A 58 -8.64 11.19 -5.16
CA GLU A 58 -8.16 12.53 -5.55
C GLU A 58 -6.77 12.49 -6.23
N LEU A 59 -6.25 11.28 -6.48
CA LEU A 59 -4.98 10.98 -7.14
C LEU A 59 -5.18 10.04 -8.33
#